data_AF-A0AA46C7K1-F1
#
_entry.id   AF-A0AA46C7K1-F1
#
_cell.length_a   1.000
_cell.length_b   1.000
_cell.length_c   1.000
_cell.angle_alpha   90.00
_cell.angle_beta   90.00
_cell.angle_gamma   90.00
#
_symmetry.space_group_name_H-M   'P 1'
#
loop_
_entity.id
_entity.type
_entity.pdbx_description
1 polymer ?
#
loop_
_entity_poly.entity_id
_entity_poly.type
_entity_poly.pdbx_seq_one_letter_code
_entity_poly.pdbx_strand_id
1 'polypeptide(L)'
;MTTSHAQQVCEDHLRKQIATNEEAQIAFSETKVAQLLLSRSAELRPVYEEVERSLGFHGLEWKVFLDCCVLATGAYWTPDKNLEDRASRKRLEKVNAKIGALSAQLADVLIERDDLSNRSPFSCDTLYHPVDVMHQAGPNNGLYQSFLKNELENLTGRFELKYWPSLASMVRVIGLDAGKAEVTADDVRTAAMSESKRPSRADFIRALHSGVSDNQHSGMGGLRRSFRLSDSAAATLANVILDLPPEKMMGAQNAKNVRHRDRRKRA
;
A
#
# COMPACT_ATOMS: atom_id res chain seq x y z
N MET A 1 -14.44 -12.48 38.56
CA MET A 1 -13.30 -13.09 37.85
C MET A 1 -12.10 -12.17 38.07
N THR A 2 -10.99 -12.70 38.59
CA THR A 2 -9.75 -11.94 38.80
C THR A 2 -9.09 -11.62 37.46
N THR A 3 -8.71 -10.35 37.25
CA THR A 3 -7.95 -9.90 36.08
C THR A 3 -6.55 -10.53 36.12
N SER A 4 -6.09 -11.12 35.02
CA SER A 4 -4.74 -11.70 34.97
C SER A 4 -3.67 -10.59 34.90
N HIS A 5 -2.44 -10.90 35.32
CA HIS A 5 -1.32 -9.95 35.25
C HIS A 5 -1.10 -9.45 33.81
N ALA A 6 -1.12 -10.37 32.83
CA ALA A 6 -1.05 -10.02 31.42
C ALA A 6 -2.10 -9.04 30.96
N GLN A 7 -3.35 -9.27 31.37
CA GLN A 7 -4.45 -8.40 31.01
C GLN A 7 -4.25 -6.98 31.58
N GLN A 8 -3.81 -6.86 32.84
CA GLN A 8 -3.51 -5.56 33.45
C GLN A 8 -2.41 -4.82 32.69
N VAL A 9 -1.27 -5.47 32.44
CA VAL A 9 -0.12 -4.84 31.77
C VAL A 9 -0.48 -4.35 30.36
N CYS A 10 -1.15 -5.18 29.57
CA CYS A 10 -1.55 -4.81 28.21
C CYS A 10 -2.59 -3.68 28.21
N GLU A 11 -3.62 -3.74 29.05
CA GLU A 11 -4.65 -2.71 29.11
C GLU A 11 -4.14 -1.39 29.66
N ASP A 12 -3.21 -1.40 30.62
CA ASP A 12 -2.62 -0.18 31.16
C ASP A 12 -1.76 0.54 30.11
N HIS A 13 -1.08 -0.22 29.23
CA HIS A 13 -0.41 0.36 28.07
C HIS A 13 -1.40 1.01 27.09
N LEU A 14 -2.52 0.34 26.77
CA LEU A 14 -3.56 0.91 25.92
C LEU A 14 -4.16 2.18 26.53
N ARG A 15 -4.49 2.18 27.83
CA ARG A 15 -4.99 3.35 28.55
C ARG A 15 -4.00 4.50 28.53
N LYS A 16 -2.71 4.22 28.76
CA LYS A 16 -1.66 5.22 28.71
C LYS A 16 -1.55 5.86 27.32
N GLN A 17 -1.59 5.06 26.26
CA GLN A 17 -1.54 5.56 24.89
C GLN A 17 -2.74 6.45 24.55
N ILE A 18 -3.95 6.05 24.96
CA ILE A 18 -5.16 6.87 24.82
C ILE A 18 -4.97 8.22 25.54
N ALA A 19 -4.56 8.20 26.80
CA ALA A 19 -4.34 9.42 27.58
C ALA A 19 -3.29 10.35 26.94
N THR A 20 -2.15 9.80 26.50
CA THR A 20 -1.12 10.60 25.81
C THR A 20 -1.64 11.23 24.51
N ASN A 21 -2.44 10.50 23.73
CA ASN A 21 -3.01 11.03 22.48
C ASN A 21 -4.06 12.12 22.75
N GLU A 22 -4.89 11.94 23.78
CA GLU A 22 -5.89 12.94 24.21
C GLU A 22 -5.23 14.21 24.75
N GLU A 23 -4.18 14.08 25.58
CA GLU A 23 -3.37 15.20 26.07
C GLU A 23 -2.72 15.98 24.92
N ALA A 24 -2.24 15.28 23.90
CA ALA A 24 -1.65 15.89 22.70
C ALA A 24 -2.71 16.45 21.73
N GLN A 25 -4.01 16.29 22.00
CA GLN A 25 -5.13 16.62 21.10
C GLN A 25 -5.03 15.97 19.71
N ILE A 26 -4.49 14.75 19.64
CA ILE A 26 -4.35 14.00 18.40
C ILE A 26 -5.36 12.86 18.34
N ALA A 27 -6.30 12.93 17.38
CA ALA A 27 -7.30 11.90 17.15
C ALA A 27 -6.76 10.77 16.25
N PHE A 28 -5.82 9.97 16.76
CA PHE A 28 -5.31 8.81 16.02
C PHE A 28 -6.39 7.73 15.85
N SER A 29 -6.49 7.15 14.65
CA SER A 29 -7.34 5.98 14.38
C SER A 29 -7.03 4.80 15.31
N GLU A 30 -5.77 4.67 15.74
CA GLU A 30 -5.31 3.68 16.71
C GLU A 30 -5.96 3.85 18.09
N THR A 31 -6.24 5.10 18.52
CA THR A 31 -6.95 5.38 19.79
C THR A 31 -8.33 4.73 19.80
N LYS A 32 -9.06 4.77 18.66
CA LYS A 32 -10.37 4.13 18.54
C LYS A 32 -10.26 2.61 18.65
N VAL A 33 -9.23 2.02 18.03
CA VAL A 33 -8.97 0.58 18.13
C VAL A 33 -8.64 0.20 19.58
N ALA A 34 -7.79 0.97 20.26
CA ALA A 34 -7.45 0.74 21.67
C ALA A 34 -8.69 0.80 22.58
N GLN A 35 -9.57 1.79 22.39
CA GLN A 35 -10.85 1.88 23.11
C GLN A 35 -11.75 0.66 22.85
N LEU A 36 -11.83 0.20 21.59
CA LEU A 36 -12.57 -1.02 21.23
C LEU A 36 -12.01 -2.26 21.92
N LEU A 37 -10.68 -2.43 21.92
CA LEU A 37 -10.02 -3.53 22.64
C LEU A 37 -10.38 -3.50 24.13
N LEU A 38 -10.32 -2.32 24.78
CA LEU A 38 -10.69 -2.17 26.20
C LEU A 38 -12.16 -2.50 26.47
N SER A 39 -13.07 -2.12 25.56
CA SER A 39 -14.50 -2.42 25.71
C SER A 39 -14.83 -3.92 25.65
N ARG A 40 -13.98 -4.71 24.97
CA ARG A 40 -14.12 -6.18 24.81
C ARG A 40 -13.01 -6.96 25.51
N SER A 41 -12.48 -6.36 26.58
CA SER A 41 -11.40 -6.86 27.43
C SER A 41 -11.52 -8.35 27.83
N ALA A 42 -12.73 -8.82 28.18
CA ALA A 42 -12.95 -10.20 28.60
C ALA A 42 -12.58 -11.23 27.52
N GLU A 43 -12.76 -10.90 26.24
CA GLU A 43 -12.44 -11.77 25.11
C GLU A 43 -10.93 -11.81 24.84
N LEU A 44 -10.21 -10.74 25.18
CA LEU A 44 -8.78 -10.57 24.88
C LEU A 44 -7.86 -11.21 25.91
N ARG A 45 -8.36 -11.61 27.08
CA ARG A 45 -7.57 -12.31 28.10
C ARG A 45 -6.66 -13.43 27.55
N PRO A 46 -7.15 -14.42 26.78
CA PRO A 46 -6.29 -15.47 26.23
C PRO A 46 -5.22 -14.93 25.25
N VAL A 47 -5.48 -13.80 24.58
CA VAL A 47 -4.49 -13.16 23.71
C VAL A 47 -3.37 -12.54 24.54
N TYR A 48 -3.71 -11.82 25.60
CA TYR A 48 -2.72 -11.20 26.48
C TYR A 48 -1.85 -12.25 27.19
N GLU A 49 -2.44 -13.35 27.64
CA GLU A 49 -1.70 -14.48 28.24
C GLU A 49 -0.75 -15.16 27.22
N GLU A 50 -1.12 -15.22 25.95
CA GLU A 50 -0.24 -15.71 24.89
C GLU A 50 0.94 -14.76 24.64
N VAL A 51 0.69 -13.44 24.66
CA VAL A 51 1.73 -12.41 24.53
C VAL A 51 2.73 -12.52 25.69
N GLU A 52 2.25 -12.60 26.93
CA GLU A 52 3.12 -12.78 28.10
C GLU A 52 3.97 -14.05 27.97
N ARG A 53 3.35 -15.18 27.63
CA ARG A 53 4.05 -16.46 27.49
C ARG A 53 5.11 -16.45 26.39
N SER A 54 4.85 -15.74 25.29
CA SER A 54 5.68 -15.82 24.08
C SER A 54 6.74 -14.73 23.99
N LEU A 55 6.44 -13.53 24.48
CA LEU A 55 7.29 -12.34 24.39
C LEU A 55 7.76 -11.84 25.75
N GLY A 56 6.98 -12.08 26.82
CA GLY A 56 7.18 -11.48 28.13
C GLY A 56 6.95 -9.96 28.14
N PHE A 57 7.01 -9.36 29.34
CA PHE A 57 6.76 -7.91 29.51
C PHE A 57 8.00 -7.07 29.86
N HIS A 58 9.17 -7.68 29.94
CA HIS A 58 10.40 -6.96 30.27
C HIS A 58 10.97 -6.14 29.11
N GLY A 59 10.70 -6.57 27.86
CA GLY A 59 11.22 -5.93 26.65
C GLY A 59 10.23 -4.97 25.98
N LEU A 60 10.56 -4.59 24.74
CA LEU A 60 9.70 -3.74 23.90
C LEU A 60 8.87 -4.58 22.90
N GLU A 61 9.18 -5.87 22.73
CA GLU A 61 8.57 -6.71 21.70
C GLU A 61 7.05 -6.81 21.86
N TRP A 62 6.53 -6.90 23.09
CA TRP A 62 5.10 -6.95 23.34
C TRP A 62 4.39 -5.63 23.00
N LYS A 63 5.07 -4.48 23.19
CA LYS A 63 4.56 -3.16 22.79
C LYS A 63 4.53 -3.05 21.27
N VAL A 64 5.59 -3.47 20.59
CA VAL A 64 5.62 -3.51 19.12
C VAL A 64 4.54 -4.44 18.56
N PHE A 65 4.26 -5.56 19.23
CA PHE A 65 3.13 -6.40 18.87
C PHE A 65 1.80 -5.65 19.00
N LEU A 66 1.51 -5.04 20.16
CA LEU A 66 0.26 -4.30 20.35
C LEU A 66 0.16 -3.09 19.41
N ASP A 67 1.17 -2.23 19.38
CA ASP A 67 1.15 -0.96 18.67
C ASP A 67 1.24 -1.17 17.15
N CYS A 68 2.30 -1.82 16.68
CA CYS A 68 2.61 -1.91 15.25
C CYS A 68 1.85 -3.05 14.54
N CYS A 69 1.49 -4.13 15.26
CA CYS A 69 0.80 -5.28 14.65
C CYS A 69 -0.71 -5.27 14.89
N VAL A 70 -1.18 -4.90 16.09
CA VAL A 70 -2.62 -4.93 16.41
C VAL A 70 -3.29 -3.59 16.13
N LEU A 71 -2.84 -2.51 16.78
CA LEU A 71 -3.47 -1.19 16.67
C LEU A 71 -3.33 -0.63 15.26
N ALA A 72 -2.12 -0.60 14.70
CA ALA A 72 -1.90 -0.11 13.34
C ALA A 72 -2.71 -0.92 12.31
N THR A 73 -2.76 -2.26 12.43
CA THR A 73 -3.56 -3.09 11.52
C THR A 73 -5.05 -2.77 11.63
N GLY A 74 -5.58 -2.67 12.84
CA GLY A 74 -6.98 -2.30 13.07
C GLY A 74 -7.32 -0.88 12.63
N ALA A 75 -6.36 0.04 12.68
CA ALA A 75 -6.56 1.45 12.37
C ALA A 75 -6.53 1.74 10.88
N TYR A 76 -5.60 1.12 10.15
CA TYR A 76 -5.32 1.49 8.75
C TYR A 76 -5.72 0.42 7.73
N TRP A 77 -5.87 -0.85 8.13
CA TRP A 77 -6.28 -1.94 7.24
C TRP A 77 -7.70 -2.42 7.55
N THR A 78 -8.65 -1.47 7.56
CA THR A 78 -10.07 -1.75 7.79
C THR A 78 -10.73 -2.36 6.55
N PRO A 79 -11.88 -3.06 6.69
CA PRO A 79 -12.63 -3.58 5.54
C PRO A 79 -13.04 -2.49 4.55
N ASP A 80 -13.45 -1.32 5.04
CA ASP A 80 -13.87 -0.19 4.21
C ASP A 80 -12.69 0.41 3.45
N LYS A 81 -11.55 0.59 4.14
CA LYS A 81 -10.32 1.05 3.48
C LYS A 81 -9.87 0.06 2.40
N ASN A 82 -9.95 -1.24 2.66
CA ASN A 82 -9.64 -2.26 1.67
C ASN A 82 -10.56 -2.21 0.43
N LEU A 83 -11.84 -1.85 0.58
CA LEU A 83 -12.72 -1.62 -0.57
C LEU A 83 -12.23 -0.44 -1.42
N GLU A 84 -11.86 0.67 -0.78
CA GLU A 84 -11.30 1.85 -1.45
C GLU A 84 -9.99 1.55 -2.15
N ASP A 85 -9.06 0.85 -1.49
CA ASP A 85 -7.74 0.53 -2.02
C ASP A 85 -7.85 -0.41 -3.22
N ARG A 86 -8.75 -1.40 -3.16
CA ARG A 86 -9.06 -2.26 -4.30
C ARG A 86 -9.67 -1.50 -5.46
N ALA A 87 -10.58 -0.55 -5.19
CA ALA A 87 -11.15 0.31 -6.21
C ALA A 87 -10.06 1.19 -6.85
N SER A 88 -9.13 1.70 -6.05
CA SER A 88 -7.99 2.50 -6.49
C SER A 88 -7.02 1.70 -7.36
N ARG A 89 -6.66 0.47 -6.95
CA ARG A 89 -5.89 -0.48 -7.78
C ARG A 89 -6.55 -0.72 -9.13
N LYS A 90 -7.84 -1.10 -9.13
CA LYS A 90 -8.60 -1.34 -10.37
C LYS A 90 -8.68 -0.07 -11.24
N ARG A 91 -8.76 1.11 -10.61
CA ARG A 91 -8.76 2.37 -11.34
C ARG A 91 -7.40 2.63 -11.99
N LEU A 92 -6.30 2.37 -11.28
CA LEU A 92 -4.96 2.53 -11.82
C LEU A 92 -4.70 1.59 -13.00
N GLU A 93 -5.10 0.32 -12.90
CA GLU A 93 -5.06 -0.65 -14.02
C GLU A 93 -5.83 -0.12 -15.25
N LYS A 94 -7.02 0.44 -15.04
CA LYS A 94 -7.83 1.05 -16.12
C LYS A 94 -7.18 2.30 -16.71
N VAL A 95 -6.55 3.14 -15.87
CA VAL A 95 -5.85 4.34 -16.32
C VAL A 95 -4.66 3.94 -17.20
N ASN A 96 -3.87 2.95 -16.78
CA ASN A 96 -2.76 2.41 -17.55
C ASN A 96 -3.21 1.85 -18.90
N ALA A 97 -4.29 1.06 -18.93
CA ALA A 97 -4.86 0.56 -20.18
C ALA A 97 -5.33 1.70 -21.10
N LYS A 98 -5.94 2.74 -20.53
CA LYS A 98 -6.37 3.93 -21.28
C LYS A 98 -5.19 4.73 -21.84
N ILE A 99 -4.12 4.91 -21.06
CA ILE A 99 -2.87 5.53 -21.53
C ILE A 99 -2.31 4.73 -22.70
N GLY A 100 -2.23 3.41 -22.58
CA GLY A 100 -1.78 2.53 -23.68
C GLY A 100 -2.57 2.75 -24.98
N ALA A 101 -3.90 2.71 -24.90
CA ALA A 101 -4.76 2.88 -26.07
C ALA A 101 -4.70 4.27 -26.69
N LEU A 102 -4.69 5.33 -25.87
CA LEU A 102 -4.61 6.70 -26.36
C LEU A 102 -3.24 7.03 -26.94
N SER A 103 -2.17 6.56 -26.32
CA SER A 103 -0.81 6.73 -26.84
C SER A 103 -0.64 6.03 -28.19
N ALA A 104 -1.21 4.83 -28.38
CA ALA A 104 -1.18 4.16 -29.68
C ALA A 104 -1.89 5.00 -30.76
N GLN A 105 -3.12 5.45 -30.48
CA GLN A 105 -3.88 6.29 -31.42
C GLN A 105 -3.17 7.60 -31.74
N LEU A 106 -2.64 8.28 -30.72
CA LEU A 106 -1.90 9.53 -30.90
C LEU A 106 -0.62 9.31 -31.72
N ALA A 107 0.11 8.22 -31.48
CA ALA A 107 1.29 7.90 -32.27
C ALA A 107 0.95 7.64 -33.75
N ASP A 108 -0.17 6.98 -34.04
CA ASP A 108 -0.60 6.70 -35.42
C ASP A 108 -0.96 7.99 -36.16
N VAL A 109 -1.71 8.91 -35.55
CA VAL A 109 -2.05 10.20 -36.19
C VAL A 109 -0.84 11.15 -36.27
N LEU A 110 0.14 11.04 -35.38
CA LEU A 110 1.41 11.76 -35.50
C LEU A 110 2.22 11.27 -36.71
N ILE A 111 2.24 9.95 -36.96
CA ILE A 111 2.87 9.37 -38.16
C ILE A 111 2.16 9.85 -39.42
N GLU A 112 0.82 9.79 -39.44
CA GLU A 112 0.02 10.26 -40.59
C GLU A 112 0.29 11.73 -40.91
N ARG A 113 0.33 12.60 -39.87
CA ARG A 113 0.66 14.02 -40.02
C ARG A 113 2.05 14.22 -40.61
N ASP A 114 3.05 13.49 -40.10
CA ASP A 114 4.43 13.59 -40.59
C ASP A 114 4.53 13.12 -42.05
N ASP A 115 3.82 12.05 -42.43
CA ASP A 115 3.75 11.56 -43.82
C ASP A 115 3.10 12.58 -44.76
N LEU A 116 1.98 13.19 -44.36
CA LEU A 116 1.31 14.23 -45.14
C LEU A 116 2.18 15.48 -45.30
N SER A 117 2.87 15.90 -44.24
CA SER A 117 3.75 17.07 -44.27
C SER A 117 4.96 16.87 -45.19
N ASN A 118 5.43 15.63 -45.33
CA ASN A 118 6.57 15.29 -46.18
C ASN A 118 6.21 15.01 -47.64
N ARG A 119 4.96 14.63 -47.94
CA ARG A 119 4.53 14.16 -49.27
C ARG A 119 3.52 15.07 -49.97
N SER A 120 2.81 15.91 -49.23
CA SER A 120 1.81 16.81 -49.78
C SER A 120 2.38 18.21 -50.00
N PRO A 121 1.73 19.08 -50.80
CA PRO A 121 2.14 20.48 -50.95
C PRO A 121 1.78 21.33 -49.71
N PHE A 122 1.19 20.75 -48.66
CA PHE A 122 0.77 21.43 -47.46
C PHE A 122 1.73 21.15 -46.31
N SER A 123 2.09 22.19 -45.57
CA SER A 123 2.83 22.11 -44.31
C SER A 123 1.97 22.60 -43.15
N CYS A 124 2.32 22.20 -41.94
CA CYS A 124 1.63 22.59 -40.72
C CYS A 124 2.65 23.03 -39.68
N ASP A 125 2.52 24.26 -39.17
CA ASP A 125 3.41 24.81 -38.14
C ASP A 125 3.06 24.19 -36.78
N THR A 126 3.65 23.02 -36.51
CA THR A 126 3.42 22.24 -35.30
C THR A 126 4.72 21.70 -34.75
N LEU A 127 4.72 21.30 -33.47
CA LEU A 127 5.88 20.68 -32.85
C LEU A 127 6.22 19.34 -33.53
N TYR A 128 7.49 19.20 -33.92
CA TYR A 128 8.06 17.98 -34.49
C TYR A 128 9.38 17.55 -33.83
N HIS A 129 10.13 18.49 -33.23
CA HIS A 129 11.36 18.19 -32.51
C HIS A 129 11.07 17.92 -31.02
N PRO A 130 11.60 16.85 -30.40
CA PRO A 130 11.33 16.53 -29.00
C PRO A 130 11.83 17.60 -28.02
N VAL A 131 12.94 18.26 -28.32
CA VAL A 131 13.46 19.35 -27.48
C VAL A 131 12.52 20.58 -27.49
N ASP A 132 11.86 20.89 -28.62
CA ASP A 132 10.90 22.00 -28.67
C ASP A 132 9.69 21.74 -27.77
N VAL A 133 9.24 20.48 -27.70
CA VAL A 133 8.21 20.06 -26.75
C VAL A 133 8.67 20.29 -25.31
N MET A 134 9.92 19.95 -24.98
CA MET A 134 10.49 20.20 -23.64
C MET A 134 10.58 21.70 -23.33
N HIS A 135 10.98 22.52 -24.30
CA HIS A 135 11.04 23.97 -24.15
C HIS A 135 9.67 24.57 -23.85
N GLN A 136 8.63 24.13 -24.56
CA GLN A 136 7.26 24.61 -24.32
C GLN A 136 6.65 24.07 -23.02
N ALA A 137 7.02 22.87 -22.56
CA ALA A 137 6.54 22.30 -21.31
C ALA A 137 7.30 22.82 -20.06
N GLY A 138 8.55 23.26 -20.24
CA GLY A 138 9.46 23.62 -19.15
C GLY A 138 9.42 25.03 -18.54
N PRO A 139 8.59 26.02 -18.94
CA PRO A 139 8.69 27.39 -18.39
C PRO A 139 8.60 27.48 -16.86
N ASN A 140 7.78 26.62 -16.24
CA ASN A 140 7.58 26.60 -14.78
C ASN A 140 8.58 25.70 -14.03
N ASN A 141 9.51 25.05 -14.74
CA ASN A 141 10.53 24.20 -14.12
C ASN A 141 11.86 24.98 -14.01
N GLY A 142 12.10 25.57 -12.84
CA GLY A 142 13.28 26.42 -12.61
C GLY A 142 14.62 25.72 -12.80
N LEU A 143 14.70 24.42 -12.51
CA LEU A 143 15.90 23.61 -12.74
C LEU A 143 16.14 23.37 -14.23
N TYR A 144 15.07 23.10 -14.97
CA TYR A 144 15.15 22.97 -16.42
C TYR A 144 15.61 24.27 -17.08
N GLN A 145 15.02 25.42 -16.71
CA GLN A 145 15.37 26.72 -17.27
C GLN A 145 16.82 27.11 -16.97
N SER A 146 17.29 26.89 -15.74
CA SER A 146 18.62 27.32 -15.31
C SER A 146 19.76 26.44 -15.82
N PHE A 147 19.53 25.13 -15.95
CA PHE A 147 20.63 24.16 -16.16
C PHE A 147 20.54 23.37 -17.47
N LEU A 148 19.34 23.06 -17.96
CA LEU A 148 19.18 22.13 -19.08
C LEU A 148 18.79 22.80 -20.40
N LYS A 149 18.07 23.93 -20.34
CA LYS A 149 17.54 24.59 -21.54
C LYS A 149 18.64 24.92 -22.56
N ASN A 150 19.64 25.69 -22.15
CA ASN A 150 20.71 26.15 -23.05
C ASN A 150 21.56 24.97 -23.58
N GLU A 151 21.79 23.95 -22.76
CA GLU A 151 22.53 22.74 -23.17
C GLU A 151 21.76 21.97 -24.25
N LEU A 152 20.45 21.83 -24.10
CA LEU A 152 19.60 21.19 -25.10
C LEU A 152 19.53 22.02 -26.38
N GLU A 153 19.40 23.35 -26.29
CA GLU A 153 19.45 24.24 -27.47
C GLU A 153 20.76 24.06 -28.24
N ASN A 154 21.90 24.04 -27.55
CA ASN A 154 23.21 23.78 -28.16
C ASN A 154 23.27 22.42 -28.86
N LEU A 155 22.66 21.37 -28.29
CA LEU A 155 22.60 20.06 -28.92
C LEU A 155 21.72 20.05 -30.16
N THR A 156 20.59 20.75 -30.15
CA THR A 156 19.72 20.87 -31.34
C THR A 156 20.42 21.54 -32.51
N GLY A 157 21.27 22.55 -32.24
CA GLY A 157 22.08 23.19 -33.29
C GLY A 157 23.20 22.30 -33.86
N ARG A 158 23.61 21.26 -33.13
CA ARG A 158 24.72 20.35 -33.52
C ARG A 158 24.26 19.10 -34.25
N PHE A 159 23.05 18.60 -33.99
CA PHE A 159 22.55 17.35 -34.54
C PHE A 159 21.24 17.56 -35.29
N GLU A 160 21.21 17.15 -36.55
CA GLU A 160 20.01 17.16 -37.38
C GLU A 160 18.86 16.32 -36.78
N LEU A 161 17.62 16.60 -37.18
CA LEU A 161 16.42 15.94 -36.69
C LEU A 161 16.48 14.40 -36.73
N LYS A 162 17.15 13.82 -37.74
CA LYS A 162 17.28 12.36 -37.91
C LYS A 162 17.98 11.62 -36.75
N TYR A 163 18.72 12.35 -35.91
CA TYR A 163 19.39 11.78 -34.73
C TYR A 163 18.50 11.71 -33.49
N TRP A 164 17.32 12.36 -33.53
CA TRP A 164 16.40 12.42 -32.41
C TRP A 164 15.23 11.44 -32.60
N PRO A 165 14.72 10.82 -31.53
CA PRO A 165 13.51 10.03 -31.61
C PRO A 165 12.32 10.89 -32.08
N SER A 166 11.46 10.32 -32.92
CA SER A 166 10.23 11.00 -33.33
C SER A 166 9.24 11.10 -32.16
N LEU A 167 8.40 12.13 -32.17
CA LEU A 167 7.34 12.29 -31.16
C LEU A 167 6.41 11.08 -31.13
N ALA A 168 6.06 10.52 -32.30
CA ALA A 168 5.27 9.30 -32.38
C ALA A 168 5.95 8.11 -31.68
N SER A 169 7.26 7.95 -31.83
CA SER A 169 8.02 6.88 -31.16
C SER A 169 8.04 7.07 -29.65
N MET A 170 8.26 8.31 -29.18
CA MET A 170 8.23 8.63 -27.75
C MET A 170 6.86 8.37 -27.12
N VAL A 171 5.78 8.81 -27.77
CA VAL A 171 4.41 8.56 -27.33
C VAL A 171 4.11 7.06 -27.31
N ARG A 172 4.55 6.32 -28.33
CA ARG A 172 4.36 4.85 -28.38
C ARG A 172 5.06 4.15 -27.21
N VAL A 173 6.26 4.58 -26.84
CA VAL A 173 6.97 4.04 -25.66
C VAL A 173 6.19 4.32 -24.38
N ILE A 174 5.62 5.51 -24.19
CA ILE A 174 4.75 5.82 -23.03
C ILE A 174 3.56 4.84 -22.96
N GLY A 175 2.93 4.56 -24.11
CA GLY A 175 1.83 3.61 -24.18
C GLY A 175 2.24 2.17 -23.84
N LEU A 176 3.39 1.74 -24.34
CA LEU A 176 3.93 0.40 -24.07
C LEU A 176 4.35 0.22 -22.61
N ASP A 177 4.95 1.25 -22.01
CA ASP A 177 5.30 1.29 -20.59
C ASP A 177 4.05 1.14 -19.72
N ALA A 178 3.04 1.98 -19.94
CA ALA A 178 1.76 1.89 -19.23
C ALA A 178 1.08 0.52 -19.41
N GLY A 179 1.13 -0.06 -20.62
CA GLY A 179 0.56 -1.38 -20.89
C GLY A 179 1.27 -2.54 -20.18
N LYS A 180 2.54 -2.37 -19.80
CA LYS A 180 3.34 -3.37 -19.08
C LYS A 180 3.37 -3.13 -17.57
N ALA A 181 2.92 -1.96 -17.11
CA ALA A 181 2.96 -1.59 -15.71
C ALA A 181 2.07 -2.52 -14.85
N GLU A 182 2.71 -3.28 -13.97
CA GLU A 182 2.01 -4.07 -12.95
C GLU A 182 1.66 -3.18 -11.75
N VAL A 183 0.39 -3.22 -11.32
CA VAL A 183 -0.04 -2.50 -10.12
C VAL A 183 0.20 -3.37 -8.89
N THR A 184 1.24 -3.02 -8.14
CA THR A 184 1.61 -3.65 -6.87
C THR A 184 1.24 -2.77 -5.68
N ALA A 185 1.23 -3.35 -4.48
CA ALA A 185 1.04 -2.61 -3.24
C ALA A 185 2.39 -2.27 -2.62
N ASP A 186 2.53 -1.06 -2.08
CA ASP A 186 3.77 -0.58 -1.45
C ASP A 186 4.04 -1.22 -0.08
N ASP A 187 3.00 -1.72 0.58
CA ASP A 187 3.05 -2.31 1.91
C ASP A 187 2.50 -3.75 1.90
N VAL A 188 3.13 -4.62 2.71
CA VAL A 188 2.85 -6.06 2.78
C VAL A 188 1.47 -6.39 3.37
N ARG A 189 0.91 -5.53 4.23
CA ARG A 189 -0.45 -5.66 4.77
C ARG A 189 -1.48 -5.20 3.74
N THR A 190 -1.20 -4.18 2.95
CA THR A 190 -2.08 -3.76 1.83
C THR A 190 -2.12 -4.84 0.75
N ALA A 191 -0.98 -5.45 0.42
CA ALA A 191 -0.93 -6.64 -0.44
C ALA A 191 -1.78 -7.78 0.16
N ALA A 192 -1.60 -8.08 1.44
CA ALA A 192 -2.33 -9.14 2.14
C ALA A 192 -3.85 -8.90 2.19
N MET A 193 -4.27 -7.64 2.37
CA MET A 193 -5.67 -7.23 2.38
C MET A 193 -6.35 -7.36 1.01
N SER A 194 -5.59 -7.11 -0.06
CA SER A 194 -6.12 -7.08 -1.43
C SER A 194 -5.93 -8.41 -2.19
N GLU A 195 -5.21 -9.38 -1.63
CA GLU A 195 -4.84 -10.67 -2.22
C GLU A 195 -6.04 -11.54 -2.67
N SER A 196 -7.18 -11.49 -1.98
CA SER A 196 -8.34 -12.27 -2.42
C SER A 196 -9.15 -11.56 -3.52
N LYS A 197 -9.82 -12.33 -4.39
CA LYS A 197 -10.68 -11.79 -5.45
C LYS A 197 -11.85 -10.95 -4.92
N ARG A 198 -12.32 -11.23 -3.70
CA ARG A 198 -13.45 -10.54 -3.06
C ARG A 198 -13.11 -10.24 -1.59
N PRO A 199 -13.43 -9.04 -1.10
CA PRO A 199 -13.25 -8.68 0.30
C PRO A 199 -13.82 -9.73 1.26
N SER A 200 -12.98 -10.13 2.21
CA SER A 200 -13.33 -11.13 3.20
C SER A 200 -12.61 -10.88 4.51
N ARG A 201 -13.17 -11.41 5.61
CA ARG A 201 -12.50 -11.36 6.92
C ARG A 201 -11.16 -12.11 6.95
N ALA A 202 -11.00 -13.06 6.05
CA ALA A 202 -9.72 -13.74 5.82
C ALA A 202 -8.62 -12.81 5.30
N ASP A 203 -8.98 -11.68 4.65
CA ASP A 203 -8.03 -10.64 4.27
C ASP A 203 -7.45 -9.96 5.52
N PHE A 204 -8.30 -9.65 6.50
CA PHE A 204 -7.86 -9.02 7.75
C PHE A 204 -6.94 -9.92 8.58
N ILE A 205 -7.26 -11.22 8.70
CA ILE A 205 -6.39 -12.19 9.36
C ILE A 205 -5.03 -12.28 8.66
N ARG A 206 -5.02 -12.25 7.32
CA ARG A 206 -3.78 -12.20 6.54
C ARG A 206 -2.98 -10.93 6.83
N ALA A 207 -3.65 -9.78 6.89
CA ALA A 207 -3.01 -8.51 7.22
C ALA A 207 -2.39 -8.53 8.63
N LEU A 208 -3.10 -9.07 9.63
CA LEU A 208 -2.55 -9.26 10.98
C LEU A 208 -1.28 -10.13 10.97
N HIS A 209 -1.32 -11.28 10.30
CA HIS A 209 -0.14 -12.14 10.19
C HIS A 209 1.00 -11.50 9.40
N SER A 210 0.70 -10.76 8.34
CA SER A 210 1.69 -9.98 7.59
C SER A 210 2.30 -8.89 8.46
N GLY A 211 1.51 -8.16 9.25
CA GLY A 211 2.02 -7.16 10.19
C GLY A 211 2.96 -7.77 11.23
N VAL A 212 2.63 -8.94 11.77
CA VAL A 212 3.56 -9.69 12.65
C VAL A 212 4.84 -10.06 11.92
N SER A 213 4.75 -10.60 10.70
CA SER A 213 5.93 -11.01 9.92
C SER A 213 6.80 -9.83 9.51
N ASP A 214 6.21 -8.68 9.23
CA ASP A 214 6.91 -7.46 8.82
C ASP A 214 7.72 -6.85 9.97
N ASN A 215 7.17 -6.95 11.19
CA ASN A 215 7.85 -6.52 12.40
C ASN A 215 8.86 -7.55 12.94
N GLN A 216 9.13 -8.66 12.23
CA GLN A 216 10.12 -9.67 12.64
C GLN A 216 11.53 -9.35 12.14
N HIS A 217 12.30 -8.66 12.97
CA HIS A 217 13.69 -8.31 12.65
C HIS A 217 14.61 -8.32 13.88
N SER A 218 15.92 -8.28 13.65
CA SER A 218 16.95 -8.30 14.71
C SER A 218 17.27 -6.93 15.32
N GLY A 219 16.71 -5.84 14.77
CA GLY A 219 16.85 -4.48 15.33
C GLY A 219 16.09 -4.27 16.65
N MET A 220 16.32 -3.13 17.31
CA MET A 220 15.68 -2.76 18.57
C MET A 220 14.15 -2.80 18.46
N GLY A 221 13.49 -3.50 19.39
CA GLY A 221 12.02 -3.65 19.41
C GLY A 221 11.45 -4.66 18.40
N GLY A 222 12.28 -5.26 17.54
CA GLY A 222 11.82 -6.26 16.57
C GLY A 222 11.24 -7.50 17.23
N LEU A 223 10.14 -8.01 16.66
CA LEU A 223 9.58 -9.28 17.08
C LEU A 223 10.56 -10.42 16.77
N ARG A 224 10.71 -11.34 17.73
CA ARG A 224 11.54 -12.54 17.54
C ARG A 224 11.02 -13.34 16.36
N ARG A 225 11.91 -13.83 15.50
CA ARG A 225 11.53 -14.67 14.33
C ARG A 225 10.75 -15.94 14.70
N SER A 226 10.95 -16.44 15.92
CA SER A 226 10.22 -17.58 16.49
C SER A 226 8.80 -17.25 16.93
N PHE A 227 8.45 -15.98 17.12
CA PHE A 227 7.12 -15.57 17.53
C PHE A 227 6.10 -15.92 16.45
N ARG A 228 4.98 -16.51 16.86
CA ARG A 228 3.87 -16.89 15.99
C ARG A 228 2.59 -16.62 16.75
N LEU A 229 1.82 -15.66 16.26
CA LEU A 229 0.45 -15.45 16.73
C LEU A 229 -0.37 -16.70 16.42
N SER A 230 -0.99 -17.29 17.45
CA SER A 230 -1.80 -18.48 17.29
C SER A 230 -3.04 -18.21 16.44
N ASP A 231 -3.55 -19.26 15.80
CA ASP A 231 -4.78 -19.17 15.00
C ASP A 231 -5.98 -18.73 15.88
N SER A 232 -5.98 -19.08 17.18
CA SER A 232 -7.01 -18.65 18.14
C SER A 232 -6.88 -17.18 18.48
N ALA A 233 -5.68 -16.70 18.80
CA ALA A 233 -5.45 -15.30 19.12
C ALA A 233 -5.72 -14.39 17.92
N ALA A 234 -5.33 -14.80 16.72
CA ALA A 234 -5.65 -14.08 15.48
C ALA A 234 -7.17 -14.00 15.24
N ALA A 235 -7.91 -15.08 15.49
CA ALA A 235 -9.37 -15.09 15.36
C ALA A 235 -10.03 -14.16 16.39
N THR A 236 -9.61 -14.21 17.66
CA THR A 236 -10.11 -13.31 18.71
C THR A 236 -9.85 -11.85 18.38
N LEU A 237 -8.60 -11.50 18.00
CA LEU A 237 -8.25 -10.14 17.60
C LEU A 237 -9.09 -9.66 16.42
N ALA A 238 -9.26 -10.50 15.39
CA ALA A 238 -10.09 -10.15 14.24
C ALA A 238 -11.57 -9.98 14.62
N ASN A 239 -12.12 -10.79 15.53
CA ASN A 239 -13.50 -10.64 15.99
C ASN A 239 -13.71 -9.34 16.75
N VAL A 240 -12.77 -8.97 17.63
CA VAL A 240 -12.85 -7.74 18.43
C VAL A 240 -12.64 -6.51 17.55
N ILE A 241 -11.58 -6.48 16.74
CA ILE A 241 -11.22 -5.29 15.96
C ILE A 241 -12.23 -4.99 14.84
N LEU A 242 -12.79 -6.04 14.21
CA LEU A 242 -13.86 -5.89 13.22
C LEU A 242 -15.25 -5.74 13.84
N ASP A 243 -15.32 -5.67 15.18
CA ASP A 243 -16.53 -5.60 15.99
C ASP A 243 -17.62 -6.59 15.54
N LEU A 244 -17.24 -7.86 15.40
CA LEU A 244 -18.15 -8.89 14.90
C LEU A 244 -19.14 -9.32 15.99
N PRO A 245 -20.44 -9.43 15.66
CA PRO A 245 -21.43 -9.98 16.58
C PRO A 245 -21.27 -11.51 16.71
N PRO A 246 -21.79 -12.11 17.80
CA PRO A 246 -21.58 -13.53 18.13
C PRO A 246 -21.86 -14.52 16.99
N GLU A 247 -22.91 -14.29 16.19
CA GLU A 247 -23.33 -15.19 15.12
C GLU A 247 -22.37 -15.17 13.93
N LYS A 248 -21.53 -14.13 13.86
CA LYS A 248 -20.59 -13.88 12.76
C LYS A 248 -19.13 -14.06 13.20
N MET A 249 -18.86 -14.43 14.44
CA MET A 249 -17.50 -14.60 14.94
C MET A 249 -16.76 -15.69 14.17
N MET A 250 -15.47 -15.49 13.98
CA MET A 250 -14.56 -16.46 13.41
C MET A 250 -13.96 -17.31 14.53
N GLY A 251 -13.88 -18.63 14.30
CA GLY A 251 -13.15 -19.54 15.19
C GLY A 251 -11.69 -19.72 14.76
N ALA A 252 -10.90 -20.34 15.63
CA ALA A 252 -9.50 -20.69 15.36
C ALA A 252 -9.34 -21.54 14.08
N GLN A 253 -10.31 -22.42 13.78
CA GLN A 253 -10.27 -23.23 12.56
C GLN A 253 -10.33 -22.38 11.29
N ASN A 254 -11.07 -21.25 11.31
CA ASN A 254 -11.15 -20.33 10.17
C ASN A 254 -9.78 -19.68 9.93
N ALA A 255 -9.14 -19.16 10.98
CA ALA A 255 -7.81 -18.57 10.90
C ALA A 255 -6.75 -19.58 10.41
N LYS A 256 -6.79 -20.81 10.94
CA LYS A 256 -5.93 -21.91 10.49
C LYS A 256 -6.09 -22.22 9.00
N ASN A 257 -7.33 -22.27 8.52
CA ASN A 257 -7.62 -22.54 7.10
C ASN A 257 -7.06 -21.43 6.19
N VAL A 258 -7.12 -20.17 6.62
CA VAL A 258 -6.50 -19.03 5.90
C VAL A 258 -5.00 -19.25 5.80
N ARG A 259 -4.32 -19.45 6.94
CA ARG A 259 -2.87 -19.66 7.00
C ARG A 259 -2.39 -20.85 6.17
N HIS A 260 -3.11 -21.99 6.20
CA HIS A 260 -2.76 -23.16 5.40
C HIS A 260 -2.90 -22.90 3.90
N ARG A 261 -3.94 -22.18 3.48
CA ARG A 261 -4.16 -21.83 2.08
C ARG A 261 -3.04 -20.93 1.56
N ASP A 262 -2.61 -19.95 2.34
CA ASP A 262 -1.56 -19.02 1.94
C ASP A 262 -0.18 -19.69 1.86
N ARG A 263 0.13 -20.62 2.78
CA ARG A 263 1.36 -21.42 2.69
C ARG A 263 1.44 -22.23 1.41
N ARG A 264 0.32 -22.84 0.98
CA ARG A 264 0.28 -23.63 -0.27
C ARG A 264 0.47 -22.79 -1.53
N LYS A 265 0.14 -21.49 -1.48
CA LYS A 265 0.36 -20.58 -2.62
C LYS A 265 1.81 -20.12 -2.76
N ARG A 266 2.58 -20.16 -1.67
CA ARG A 266 3.98 -19.73 -1.61
C ARG A 266 4.98 -20.87 -1.84
N ALA A 267 4.51 -22.11 -1.90
CA ALA A 267 5.29 -23.32 -2.15
C ALA A 267 5.12 -23.75 -3.60
#